data_AF-A0A9P0Y735-F1
#
_entry.id   AF-A0A9P0Y735-F1
#
_cell.length_a   1.000
_cell.length_b   1.000
_cell.length_c   1.000
_cell.angle_alpha   90.00
_cell.angle_beta   90.00
_cell.angle_gamma   90.00
#
_symmetry.space_group_name_H-M   'P 1'
#
loop_
_entity.id
_entity.type
_entity.pdbx_description
1 polymer ?
#
loop_
_entity_poly.entity_id
_entity_poly.type
_entity_poly.pdbx_seq_one_letter_code
_entity_poly.pdbx_strand_id
1 'polypeptide(L)'
;MSSITATEVGTFFLSLIVPIATGIVAAGFTAYFALNRFYREKWWEKKFVAYNSVLDNLFEINEIYKAASLYYEKEWIAQNNDNYSFPEDNVDWDKFHQIKAQLLRMYAFSPISLSLASRTLLKSFFEADKEAERRSFEDGEHDFRIYDSMSSKIEEIIEAIVRDAESELKFK
;
A
#
# COMPACT_ATOMS: atom_id res chain seq x y z
N MET A 1 -49.98 6.66 -61.29
CA MET A 1 -48.59 6.65 -60.80
C MET A 1 -48.54 7.57 -59.59
N SER A 2 -48.44 7.01 -58.39
CA SER A 2 -48.37 7.79 -57.14
C SER A 2 -47.05 8.55 -57.12
N SER A 3 -47.10 9.87 -57.26
CA SER A 3 -45.94 10.75 -57.14
C SER A 3 -45.52 10.81 -55.68
N ILE A 4 -44.36 10.24 -55.36
CA ILE A 4 -43.75 10.39 -54.04
C ILE A 4 -43.48 11.89 -53.84
N THR A 5 -44.12 12.49 -52.83
CA THR A 5 -43.93 13.90 -52.52
C THR A 5 -42.63 14.10 -51.75
N ALA A 6 -41.94 15.24 -51.92
CA ALA A 6 -40.70 15.54 -51.20
C ALA A 6 -40.85 15.43 -49.67
N THR A 7 -42.07 15.66 -49.18
CA THR A 7 -42.52 15.45 -47.80
C THR A 7 -42.48 13.99 -47.34
N GLU A 8 -42.90 13.02 -48.16
CA GLU A 8 -42.84 11.59 -47.82
C GLU A 8 -41.39 11.10 -47.73
N VAL A 9 -40.52 11.56 -48.64
CA VAL A 9 -39.09 11.24 -48.62
C VAL A 9 -38.42 11.84 -47.37
N GLY A 10 -38.68 13.12 -47.07
CA GLY A 10 -38.13 13.77 -45.88
C GLY A 10 -38.56 13.10 -44.56
N THR A 11 -39.81 12.66 -44.48
CA THR A 11 -40.35 11.96 -43.30
C THR A 11 -39.70 10.58 -43.12
N PHE A 12 -39.48 9.85 -44.22
CA PHE A 12 -38.80 8.55 -44.21
C PHE A 12 -37.32 8.69 -43.78
N PHE A 13 -36.60 9.68 -44.30
CA PHE A 13 -35.20 9.93 -43.89
C PHE A 13 -35.08 10.34 -42.42
N LEU A 14 -35.96 11.22 -41.93
CA LEU A 14 -35.99 11.58 -40.50
C LEU A 14 -36.32 10.37 -39.61
N SER A 15 -37.24 9.51 -40.04
CA SER A 15 -37.58 8.28 -39.32
C SER A 15 -36.44 7.26 -39.25
N LEU A 16 -35.45 7.35 -40.12
CA LEU A 16 -34.28 6.47 -40.15
C LEU A 16 -33.09 7.07 -39.38
N ILE A 17 -32.85 8.38 -39.55
CA ILE A 17 -31.70 9.07 -38.95
C ILE A 17 -31.86 9.20 -37.44
N VAL A 18 -33.06 9.51 -36.94
CA VAL A 18 -33.28 9.69 -35.50
C VAL A 18 -33.00 8.42 -34.69
N PRO A 19 -33.49 7.22 -35.07
CA PRO A 19 -33.13 5.98 -34.39
C PRO A 19 -31.65 5.63 -34.48
N ILE A 20 -31.02 5.86 -35.63
CA ILE A 20 -29.58 5.60 -35.81
C ILE A 20 -28.75 6.51 -34.90
N ALA A 21 -29.04 7.82 -34.90
CA ALA A 21 -28.38 8.78 -34.03
C ALA A 21 -28.59 8.45 -32.55
N THR A 22 -29.81 8.06 -32.18
CA THR A 22 -30.14 7.63 -30.82
C THR A 22 -29.37 6.37 -30.43
N GLY A 23 -29.26 5.39 -31.33
CA GLY A 23 -28.49 4.16 -31.12
C GLY A 23 -27.00 4.43 -30.95
N ILE A 24 -26.42 5.34 -31.74
CA ILE A 24 -25.02 5.78 -31.61
C ILE A 24 -24.78 6.48 -30.27
N VAL A 25 -25.66 7.41 -29.89
CA VAL A 25 -25.56 8.13 -28.62
C VAL A 25 -25.69 7.15 -27.45
N ALA A 26 -26.69 6.27 -27.47
CA ALA A 26 -26.90 5.27 -26.43
C ALA A 26 -25.68 4.33 -26.29
N ALA A 27 -25.15 3.82 -27.41
CA ALA A 27 -23.95 2.99 -27.41
C ALA A 27 -22.73 3.73 -26.85
N GLY A 28 -22.55 5.00 -27.20
CA GLY A 28 -21.49 5.86 -26.66
C GLY A 28 -21.60 6.04 -25.14
N PHE A 29 -22.80 6.30 -24.62
CA PHE A 29 -23.05 6.40 -23.18
C PHE A 29 -22.79 5.08 -22.44
N THR A 30 -23.25 3.97 -22.98
CA THR A 30 -23.00 2.64 -22.39
C THR A 30 -21.51 2.33 -22.37
N ALA A 31 -20.80 2.58 -23.48
CA ALA A 31 -19.36 2.38 -23.56
C ALA A 31 -18.61 3.25 -22.55
N TYR A 32 -18.95 4.54 -22.45
CA TYR A 32 -18.37 5.45 -21.47
C TYR A 32 -18.59 4.98 -20.03
N PHE A 33 -19.81 4.60 -19.69
CA PHE A 33 -20.16 4.11 -18.35
C PHE A 33 -19.38 2.83 -18.00
N ALA A 34 -19.33 1.86 -18.93
CA ALA A 34 -18.60 0.62 -18.76
C ALA A 34 -17.08 0.87 -18.58
N LEU A 35 -16.49 1.74 -19.39
CA LEU A 35 -15.08 2.10 -19.31
C LEU A 35 -14.75 2.74 -17.95
N ASN A 36 -15.56 3.71 -17.53
CA ASN A 36 -15.35 4.42 -16.26
C ASN A 36 -15.43 3.48 -15.05
N ARG A 37 -16.43 2.57 -15.06
CA ARG A 37 -16.54 1.53 -14.03
C ARG A 37 -15.32 0.61 -14.02
N PHE A 38 -14.89 0.14 -15.18
CA PHE A 38 -13.73 -0.74 -15.31
C PHE A 38 -12.44 -0.07 -14.83
N TYR A 39 -12.22 1.21 -15.18
CA TYR A 39 -11.06 1.95 -14.69
C TYR A 39 -11.10 2.12 -13.17
N ARG A 40 -12.27 2.39 -12.60
CA ARG A 40 -12.44 2.48 -11.14
C ARG A 40 -12.15 1.16 -10.45
N GLU A 41 -12.68 0.04 -10.96
CA GLU A 41 -12.43 -1.31 -10.44
C GLU A 41 -10.94 -1.68 -10.54
N LYS A 42 -10.30 -1.47 -11.70
CA LYS A 42 -8.85 -1.72 -11.86
C LYS A 42 -7.99 -0.83 -10.97
N TRP A 43 -8.38 0.42 -10.79
CA TRP A 43 -7.62 1.33 -9.95
C TRP A 43 -7.75 0.96 -8.47
N TRP A 44 -8.93 0.52 -8.05
CA TRP A 44 -9.18 -0.04 -6.75
C TRP A 44 -8.33 -1.29 -6.49
N GLU A 45 -8.29 -2.23 -7.44
CA GLU A 45 -7.46 -3.44 -7.34
C GLU A 45 -5.97 -3.11 -7.20
N LYS A 46 -5.48 -2.16 -8.00
CA LYS A 46 -4.09 -1.68 -7.90
C LYS A 46 -3.78 -1.06 -6.54
N LYS A 47 -4.70 -0.27 -5.98
CA LYS A 47 -4.55 0.28 -4.63
C LYS A 47 -4.50 -0.83 -3.58
N PHE A 48 -5.43 -1.77 -3.62
CA PHE A 48 -5.47 -2.90 -2.69
C PHE A 48 -4.14 -3.67 -2.68
N VAL A 49 -3.61 -3.99 -3.87
CA VAL A 49 -2.30 -4.63 -4.01
C VAL A 49 -1.18 -3.78 -3.41
N ALA A 50 -1.16 -2.47 -3.67
CA ALA A 50 -0.14 -1.59 -3.11
C ALA A 50 -0.18 -1.52 -1.58
N TYR A 51 -1.38 -1.43 -0.99
CA TYR A 51 -1.56 -1.44 0.47
C TYR A 51 -1.10 -2.77 1.07
N ASN A 52 -1.54 -3.91 0.51
CA ASN A 52 -1.12 -5.23 1.01
C ASN A 52 0.39 -5.40 0.96
N SER A 53 1.03 -5.10 -0.17
CA SER A 53 2.48 -5.25 -0.28
C SER A 53 3.26 -4.35 0.69
N VAL A 54 2.71 -3.20 1.10
CA VAL A 54 3.32 -2.36 2.13
C VAL A 54 3.16 -3.02 3.50
N LEU A 55 1.94 -3.47 3.80
CA LEU A 55 1.63 -4.12 5.07
C LEU A 55 2.46 -5.40 5.25
N ASP A 56 2.56 -6.24 4.23
CA ASP A 56 3.36 -7.47 4.24
C ASP A 56 4.82 -7.17 4.62
N ASN A 57 5.43 -6.18 3.95
CA ASN A 57 6.80 -5.76 4.25
C ASN A 57 6.95 -5.20 5.67
N LEU A 58 5.98 -4.41 6.15
CA LEU A 58 6.00 -3.88 7.51
C LEU A 58 5.85 -4.98 8.57
N PHE A 59 4.97 -5.96 8.34
CA PHE A 59 4.82 -7.13 9.21
C PHE A 59 6.12 -7.94 9.27
N GLU A 60 6.75 -8.21 8.13
CA GLU A 60 8.03 -8.94 8.12
C GLU A 60 9.13 -8.17 8.86
N ILE A 61 9.22 -6.85 8.69
CA ILE A 61 10.16 -6.02 9.46
C ILE A 61 9.84 -6.08 10.96
N ASN A 62 8.55 -6.03 11.34
CA ASN A 62 8.14 -6.11 12.74
C ASN A 62 8.59 -7.41 13.40
N GLU A 63 8.39 -8.54 12.71
CA GLU A 63 8.81 -9.86 13.20
C GLU A 63 10.33 -9.93 13.38
N ILE A 64 11.11 -9.35 12.47
CA ILE A 64 12.57 -9.27 12.62
C ILE A 64 12.94 -8.42 13.83
N TYR A 65 12.29 -7.28 14.05
CA TYR A 65 12.56 -6.45 15.22
C TYR A 65 12.20 -7.13 16.54
N LYS A 66 11.09 -7.88 16.59
CA LYS A 66 10.74 -8.70 17.76
C LYS A 66 11.79 -9.77 18.04
N ALA A 67 12.21 -10.49 16.99
CA ALA A 67 13.26 -11.48 17.09
C ALA A 67 14.59 -10.85 17.55
N ALA A 68 14.94 -9.68 17.02
CA ALA A 68 16.11 -8.93 17.43
C ALA A 68 16.05 -8.54 18.91
N SER A 69 14.93 -7.93 19.35
CA SER A 69 14.73 -7.56 20.76
C SER A 69 14.99 -8.75 21.69
N LEU A 70 14.36 -9.89 21.42
CA LEU A 70 14.53 -11.10 22.21
C LEU A 70 15.97 -11.64 22.17
N TYR A 71 16.62 -11.60 21.00
CA TYR A 71 18.00 -12.04 20.84
C TYR A 71 18.96 -11.21 21.70
N TYR A 72 18.92 -9.89 21.56
CA TYR A 72 19.81 -8.99 22.29
C TYR A 72 19.51 -8.92 23.79
N GLU A 73 18.26 -9.19 24.20
CA GLU A 73 17.92 -9.36 25.61
C GLU A 73 18.62 -10.60 26.19
N LYS A 74 18.52 -11.75 25.50
CA LYS A 74 19.22 -12.99 25.91
C LYS A 74 20.73 -12.84 25.92
N GLU A 75 21.28 -12.16 24.92
CA GLU A 75 22.70 -11.86 24.83
C GLU A 75 23.16 -11.04 26.04
N TRP A 76 22.43 -9.97 26.37
CA TRP A 76 22.71 -9.14 27.54
C TRP A 76 22.63 -9.95 28.84
N ILE A 77 21.62 -10.80 29.01
CA ILE A 77 21.49 -11.69 30.19
C ILE A 77 22.70 -12.63 30.30
N ALA A 78 23.12 -13.26 29.20
CA ALA A 78 24.26 -14.18 29.17
C ALA A 78 25.59 -13.47 29.48
N GLN A 79 25.77 -12.24 29.01
CA GLN A 79 26.95 -11.43 29.33
C GLN A 79 27.04 -11.06 30.82
N ASN A 80 25.89 -10.98 31.50
CA ASN A 80 25.78 -10.57 32.90
C ASN A 80 25.55 -11.73 33.88
N ASN A 81 25.42 -12.97 33.40
CA ASN A 81 25.15 -14.15 34.22
C ASN A 81 25.76 -15.43 33.61
N ASP A 82 26.82 -15.94 34.26
CA ASP A 82 27.56 -17.14 33.83
C ASP A 82 26.72 -18.43 33.75
N ASN A 83 25.49 -18.43 34.31
CA ASN A 83 24.58 -19.57 34.22
C ASN A 83 23.72 -19.59 32.94
N TYR A 84 23.83 -18.57 32.08
CA TYR A 84 23.08 -18.47 30.85
C TYR A 84 23.97 -18.68 29.61
N SER A 85 23.48 -19.50 28.68
CA SER A 85 24.13 -19.67 27.38
C SER A 85 23.78 -18.53 26.44
N PHE A 86 24.75 -18.14 25.60
CA PHE A 86 24.48 -17.25 24.48
C PHE A 86 23.43 -17.88 23.54
N PRO A 87 22.54 -17.05 22.96
CA PRO A 87 21.61 -17.53 21.94
C PRO A 87 22.37 -18.13 20.73
N GLU A 88 21.96 -19.33 20.28
CA GLU A 88 22.54 -20.00 19.10
C GLU A 88 22.01 -19.44 17.77
N ASP A 89 20.77 -18.95 17.77
CA ASP A 89 20.14 -18.34 16.60
C ASP A 89 20.72 -16.95 16.33
N ASN A 90 20.65 -16.46 15.09
CA ASN A 90 21.02 -15.10 14.75
C ASN A 90 19.81 -14.30 14.25
N VAL A 91 19.93 -12.97 14.29
CA VAL A 91 18.96 -12.08 13.66
C VAL A 91 19.28 -11.99 12.17
N ASP A 92 18.29 -12.24 11.33
CA ASP A 92 18.43 -12.16 9.87
C ASP A 92 18.38 -10.71 9.39
N TRP A 93 19.48 -9.99 9.65
CA TRP A 93 19.65 -8.61 9.21
C TRP A 93 19.74 -8.50 7.69
N ASP A 94 20.23 -9.50 6.98
CA ASP A 94 20.27 -9.48 5.51
C ASP A 94 18.86 -9.43 4.93
N LYS A 95 17.95 -10.26 5.44
CA LYS A 95 16.53 -10.22 5.10
C LYS A 95 15.91 -8.86 5.44
N PHE A 96 16.21 -8.30 6.61
CA PHE A 96 15.75 -6.96 6.98
C PHE A 96 16.14 -5.91 5.94
N HIS A 97 17.42 -5.85 5.54
CA HIS A 97 17.90 -4.86 4.58
C HIS A 97 17.23 -5.03 3.21
N GLN A 98 17.01 -6.28 2.78
CA GLN A 98 16.30 -6.58 1.53
C GLN A 98 14.86 -6.07 1.57
N ILE A 99 14.13 -6.30 2.65
CA ILE A 99 12.74 -5.86 2.82
C ILE A 99 12.67 -4.33 2.95
N LYS A 100 13.57 -3.72 3.73
CA LYS A 100 13.70 -2.26 3.85
C LYS A 100 13.93 -1.61 2.48
N ALA A 101 14.78 -2.20 1.64
CA ALA A 101 14.98 -1.73 0.26
C ALA A 101 13.73 -1.91 -0.63
N GLN A 102 12.95 -2.98 -0.45
CA GLN A 102 11.66 -3.15 -1.11
C GLN A 102 10.67 -2.06 -0.67
N LEU A 103 10.53 -1.86 0.63
CA LEU A 103 9.65 -0.85 1.21
C LEU A 103 10.04 0.57 0.77
N LEU A 104 11.33 0.87 0.67
CA LEU A 104 11.82 2.16 0.16
C LEU A 104 11.43 2.39 -1.31
N ARG A 105 11.51 1.35 -2.15
CA ARG A 105 11.00 1.42 -3.53
C ARG A 105 9.51 1.70 -3.55
N MET A 106 8.73 1.01 -2.71
CA MET A 106 7.29 1.25 -2.60
C MET A 106 6.98 2.68 -2.14
N TYR A 107 7.75 3.20 -1.18
CA TYR A 107 7.65 4.59 -0.74
C TYR A 107 7.92 5.58 -1.88
N ALA A 108 8.91 5.34 -2.74
CA ALA A 108 9.19 6.19 -3.89
C ALA A 108 8.00 6.27 -4.88
N PHE A 109 7.26 5.16 -5.04
CA PHE A 109 6.07 5.11 -5.90
C PHE A 109 4.75 5.46 -5.18
N SER A 110 4.78 5.65 -3.86
CA SER A 110 3.61 5.95 -3.03
C SER A 110 2.75 7.14 -3.49
N PRO A 111 3.26 8.21 -4.14
CA PRO A 111 2.40 9.31 -4.60
C PRO A 111 1.33 8.89 -5.62
N ILE A 112 1.50 7.73 -6.28
CA ILE A 112 0.60 7.22 -7.31
C ILE A 112 -0.20 6.02 -6.79
N SER A 113 0.36 5.26 -5.84
CA SER A 113 -0.21 3.98 -5.38
C SER A 113 -0.87 4.03 -4.00
N LEU A 114 -0.55 5.01 -3.15
CA LEU A 114 -1.04 5.12 -1.77
C LEU A 114 -1.61 6.52 -1.49
N SER A 115 -2.34 6.67 -0.39
CA SER A 115 -2.76 7.99 0.09
C SER A 115 -1.57 8.80 0.63
N LEU A 116 -1.77 10.12 0.75
CA LEU A 116 -0.79 11.01 1.40
C LEU A 116 -0.56 10.64 2.87
N ALA A 117 -1.58 10.16 3.58
CA ALA A 117 -1.46 9.76 4.97
C ALA A 117 -0.56 8.53 5.10
N SER A 118 -0.80 7.48 4.32
CA SER A 118 0.05 6.28 4.28
C SER A 118 1.49 6.58 3.87
N ARG A 119 1.69 7.49 2.91
CA ARG A 119 3.03 7.97 2.57
C ARG A 119 3.73 8.65 3.76
N THR A 120 3.00 9.45 4.52
CA THR A 120 3.55 10.16 5.69
C THR A 120 3.94 9.18 6.79
N LEU A 121 3.13 8.13 7.00
CA LEU A 121 3.42 7.04 7.94
C LEU A 121 4.65 6.23 7.52
N LEU A 122 4.81 5.94 6.22
CA LEU A 122 6.04 5.29 5.74
C LEU A 122 7.28 6.18 5.92
N LYS A 123 7.14 7.49 5.71
CA LYS A 123 8.22 8.44 5.96
C LYS A 123 8.64 8.43 7.44
N SER A 124 7.67 8.44 8.35
CA SER A 124 7.97 8.43 9.79
C SER A 124 8.62 7.12 10.24
N PHE A 125 8.29 5.98 9.61
CA PHE A 125 9.03 4.73 9.79
C PHE A 125 10.52 4.91 9.45
N PHE A 126 10.86 5.39 8.25
CA PHE A 126 12.26 5.56 7.86
C PHE A 126 13.03 6.57 8.72
N GLU A 127 12.35 7.62 9.20
CA GLU A 127 12.93 8.58 10.13
C GLU A 127 13.21 7.94 11.50
N ALA A 128 12.27 7.16 12.03
CA ALA A 128 12.44 6.44 13.29
C ALA A 128 13.54 5.36 13.21
N ASP A 129 13.62 4.66 12.08
CA ASP A 129 14.62 3.65 11.79
C ASP A 129 16.04 4.23 11.76
N LYS A 130 16.21 5.37 11.10
CA LYS A 130 17.48 6.11 11.12
C LYS A 130 17.84 6.61 12.53
N GLU A 131 16.85 7.05 13.31
CA GLU A 131 17.07 7.49 14.68
C GLU A 131 17.42 6.31 15.61
N ALA A 132 16.84 5.13 15.39
CA ALA A 132 17.20 3.91 16.09
C ALA A 132 18.66 3.50 15.83
N GLU A 133 19.11 3.55 14.56
CA GLU A 133 20.53 3.35 14.23
C GLU A 133 21.41 4.35 14.99
N ARG A 134 21.05 5.65 15.01
CA ARG A 134 21.80 6.67 15.75
C ARG A 134 21.88 6.37 17.25
N ARG A 135 20.76 6.00 17.90
CA ARG A 135 20.69 5.70 19.34
C ARG A 135 21.55 4.51 19.74
N SER A 136 21.62 3.48 18.90
CA SER A 136 22.49 2.31 19.13
C SER A 136 23.98 2.72 19.13
N PHE A 137 24.39 3.61 18.21
CA PHE A 137 25.80 4.05 18.11
C PHE A 137 26.21 5.15 19.10
N GLU A 138 25.34 6.11 19.42
CA GLU A 138 25.71 7.35 20.13
C GLU A 138 25.27 7.38 21.59
N ASP A 139 24.09 6.82 21.91
CA ASP A 139 23.42 7.06 23.20
C ASP A 139 23.61 5.89 24.19
N GLY A 140 24.23 4.78 23.75
CA GLY A 140 24.51 3.60 24.57
C GLY A 140 23.26 2.90 25.10
N GLU A 141 22.10 3.16 24.48
CA GLU A 141 20.86 2.46 24.79
C GLU A 141 21.00 0.98 24.39
N HIS A 142 20.53 0.07 25.24
CA HIS A 142 20.62 -1.36 24.94
C HIS A 142 19.79 -1.72 23.71
N ASP A 143 20.41 -2.40 22.75
CA ASP A 143 19.83 -2.78 21.46
C ASP A 143 18.43 -3.42 21.58
N PHE A 144 18.21 -4.27 22.60
CA PHE A 144 16.89 -4.89 22.79
C PHE A 144 15.77 -3.88 23.04
N ARG A 145 16.04 -2.78 23.77
CA ARG A 145 15.05 -1.72 24.02
C ARG A 145 14.76 -0.91 22.76
N ILE A 146 15.79 -0.68 21.94
CA ILE A 146 15.65 0.01 20.66
C ILE A 146 14.75 -0.81 19.74
N TYR A 147 15.00 -2.11 19.61
CA TYR A 147 14.22 -2.98 18.74
C TYR A 147 12.79 -3.23 19.24
N ASP A 148 12.57 -3.33 20.55
CA ASP A 148 11.23 -3.37 21.15
C ASP A 148 10.42 -2.09 20.85
N SER A 149 11.07 -0.93 21.02
CA SER A 149 10.48 0.37 20.68
C SER A 149 10.16 0.49 19.19
N MET A 150 11.03 0.00 18.32
CA MET A 150 10.81 -0.02 16.87
C MET A 150 9.67 -0.95 16.48
N SER A 151 9.56 -2.13 17.10
CA SER A 151 8.45 -3.06 16.90
C SER A 151 7.11 -2.39 17.26
N SER A 152 7.03 -1.80 18.45
CA SER A 152 5.84 -1.05 18.89
C SER A 152 5.48 0.07 17.90
N LYS A 153 6.49 0.77 17.37
CA LYS A 153 6.26 1.85 16.39
C LYS A 153 5.68 1.34 15.08
N ILE A 154 6.15 0.19 14.60
CA ILE A 154 5.65 -0.42 13.37
C ILE A 154 4.21 -0.88 13.55
N GLU A 155 3.84 -1.43 14.71
CA GLU A 155 2.46 -1.82 14.99
C GLU A 155 1.51 -0.61 14.90
N GLU A 156 1.88 0.54 15.48
CA GLU A 156 1.12 1.79 15.33
C GLU A 156 0.94 2.20 13.86
N ILE A 157 2.02 2.09 13.07
CA ILE A 157 2.04 2.46 11.65
C ILE A 157 1.17 1.50 10.84
N ILE A 158 1.27 0.20 11.08
CA ILE A 158 0.44 -0.83 10.44
C ILE A 158 -1.03 -0.54 10.69
N GLU A 159 -1.44 -0.34 11.94
CA GLU A 159 -2.83 -0.03 12.26
C GLU A 159 -3.31 1.25 11.57
N ALA A 160 -2.48 2.29 11.54
CA ALA A 160 -2.82 3.55 10.90
C ALA A 160 -2.96 3.40 9.37
N ILE A 161 -2.09 2.61 8.73
CA ILE A 161 -2.17 2.29 7.29
C ILE A 161 -3.41 1.44 7.00
N VAL A 162 -3.77 0.48 7.85
CA VAL A 162 -5.00 -0.31 7.71
C VAL A 162 -6.23 0.59 7.78
N ARG A 163 -6.31 1.50 8.75
CA ARG A 163 -7.41 2.47 8.87
C ARG A 163 -7.51 3.39 7.64
N ASP A 164 -6.38 3.85 7.13
CA ASP A 164 -6.32 4.63 5.89
C ASP A 164 -6.78 3.81 4.68
N ALA A 165 -6.31 2.57 4.54
CA ALA A 165 -6.71 1.64 3.49
C ALA A 165 -8.22 1.37 3.52
N GLU A 166 -8.81 1.13 4.69
CA GLU A 166 -10.26 0.96 4.84
C GLU A 166 -11.05 2.19 4.35
N SER A 167 -10.52 3.39 4.56
CA SER A 167 -11.16 4.63 4.12
C SER A 167 -11.05 4.83 2.60
N GLU A 168 -9.91 4.46 2.01
CA GLU A 168 -9.59 4.62 0.58
C GLU A 168 -10.21 3.53 -0.29
N LEU A 169 -10.40 2.32 0.26
CA LEU A 169 -10.93 1.15 -0.46
C LEU A 169 -12.44 0.98 -0.29
N LYS A 170 -13.13 1.76 0.55
CA LYS A 170 -14.59 1.80 0.53
C LYS A 170 -15.05 2.42 -0.79
N PHE A 171 -15.62 1.62 -1.68
CA PHE A 171 -16.27 2.09 -2.90
C PHE A 171 -17.26 3.22 -2.55
N LYS A 172 -16.98 4.44 -2.99
CA LYS A 172 -17.97 5.52 -3.14
C LYS A 172 -18.52 5.54 -4.56
#